data_AF-A0A7W3TI59-F1
#
_entry.id   AF-A0A7W3TI59-F1
#
_cell.length_a   1.000
_cell.length_b   1.000
_cell.length_c   1.000
_cell.angle_alpha   90.00
_cell.angle_beta   90.00
_cell.angle_gamma   90.00
#
_symmetry.space_group_name_H-M   'P 1'
#
loop_
_entity.id
_entity.type
_entity.pdbx_description
1 polymer ?
#
loop_
_entity_poly.entity_id
_entity_poly.type
_entity_poly.pdbx_seq_one_letter_code
_entity_poly.pdbx_strand_id
1 'polypeptide(L)'
;MHTPAEAEAYWTAVQDRIIQAPFPQEDKDSARDGHEARFGEDGEFPDFNRDLDGEGMFWMRVMNDDYPASERFACEWRLFWVDFSDSPPVDALTVSGETLAALAWEQTRVPDTELSLNPEAEQTVNLATWVWLDGDQFAPVSVRASLDGYGIWAETTARPVAMRLDAGTGDAVLHPSGGRCEVRGSSVGEPYARGRS
;
A
#
# COMPACT_ATOMS: atom_id res chain seq x y z
N MET A 1 30.29 -1.56 -14.18
CA MET A 1 29.15 -1.62 -13.25
C MET A 1 29.44 -0.66 -12.12
N HIS A 2 28.58 0.33 -11.91
CA HIS A 2 28.67 1.26 -10.79
C HIS A 2 28.24 0.55 -9.50
N THR A 3 28.84 0.92 -8.37
CA THR A 3 28.33 0.57 -7.05
C THR A 3 26.99 1.26 -6.79
N PRO A 4 26.16 0.78 -5.83
CA PRO A 4 24.89 1.44 -5.50
C PRO A 4 25.06 2.93 -5.15
N ALA A 5 26.11 3.28 -4.41
CA ALA A 5 26.40 4.67 -4.04
C ALA A 5 26.78 5.54 -5.26
N GLU A 6 27.54 4.98 -6.22
CA GLU A 6 27.89 5.68 -7.46
C GLU A 6 26.67 5.86 -8.37
N ALA A 7 25.76 4.87 -8.42
CA ALA A 7 24.51 4.98 -9.17
C ALA A 7 23.58 6.05 -8.58
N GLU A 8 23.45 6.09 -7.24
CA GLU A 8 22.63 7.09 -6.55
C GLU A 8 23.16 8.52 -6.79
N ALA A 9 24.48 8.71 -6.67
CA ALA A 9 25.11 10.00 -6.92
C ALA A 9 24.93 10.47 -8.37
N TYR A 10 25.02 9.54 -9.33
CA TYR A 10 24.76 9.82 -10.74
C TYR A 10 23.32 10.30 -10.99
N TRP A 11 22.32 9.55 -10.51
CA TRP A 11 20.92 9.89 -10.74
C TRP A 11 20.49 11.17 -10.03
N THR A 12 21.02 11.43 -8.84
CA THR A 12 20.79 12.70 -8.13
C THR A 12 21.32 13.89 -8.92
N ALA A 13 22.54 13.80 -9.46
CA ALA A 13 23.13 14.87 -10.27
C ALA A 13 22.37 15.10 -11.59
N VAL A 14 21.87 14.04 -12.24
CA VAL A 14 21.01 14.13 -13.42
C VAL A 14 19.72 14.87 -13.08
N GLN A 15 19.08 14.51 -11.96
CA GLN A 15 17.86 15.15 -11.51
C GLN A 15 18.09 16.64 -11.28
N ASP A 16 19.10 17.02 -10.50
CA ASP A 16 19.42 18.44 -10.21
C ASP A 16 19.63 19.27 -11.49
N ARG A 17 20.30 18.70 -12.50
CA ARG A 17 20.47 19.37 -13.81
C ARG A 17 19.14 19.63 -14.53
N ILE A 18 18.18 18.71 -14.43
CA ILE A 18 16.87 18.81 -15.09
C ILE A 18 15.93 19.80 -14.38
N ILE A 19 16.11 20.06 -13.08
CA ILE A 19 15.23 20.98 -12.32
C ILE A 19 15.83 22.37 -12.12
N GLN A 20 17.14 22.56 -12.26
CA GLN A 20 17.78 23.86 -12.06
C GLN A 20 17.92 24.65 -13.37
N ALA A 21 17.28 25.83 -13.40
CA ALA A 21 17.42 26.79 -14.49
C ALA A 21 18.72 27.61 -14.37
N PRO A 22 19.29 28.11 -15.49
CA PRO A 22 18.76 28.04 -16.86
C PRO A 22 19.18 26.78 -17.63
N PHE A 23 18.22 26.18 -18.36
CA PHE A 23 18.48 25.05 -19.25
C PHE A 23 19.22 25.48 -20.53
N PRO A 24 20.22 24.71 -20.99
CA PRO A 24 20.82 24.86 -22.31
C PRO A 24 19.79 24.90 -23.44
N GLN A 25 20.08 25.62 -24.53
CA GLN A 25 19.14 25.73 -25.65
C GLN A 25 18.91 24.39 -26.36
N GLU A 26 19.97 23.57 -26.50
CA GLU A 26 19.88 22.21 -27.04
C GLU A 26 18.89 21.33 -26.25
N ASP A 27 18.89 21.45 -24.91
CA ASP A 27 18.01 20.67 -24.03
C ASP A 27 16.54 21.11 -24.22
N LYS A 28 16.30 22.42 -24.41
CA LYS A 28 14.96 22.96 -24.71
C LYS A 28 14.46 22.53 -26.08
N ASP A 29 15.32 22.58 -27.08
CA ASP A 29 14.98 22.18 -28.45
C ASP A 29 14.67 20.68 -28.50
N SER A 30 15.49 19.86 -27.84
CA SER A 30 15.23 18.42 -27.67
C SER A 30 13.88 18.14 -26.99
N ALA A 31 13.57 18.86 -25.91
CA ALA A 31 12.29 18.72 -25.21
C ALA A 31 11.09 19.12 -26.08
N ARG A 32 11.20 20.22 -26.84
CA ARG A 32 10.18 20.66 -27.80
C ARG A 32 9.99 19.63 -28.90
N ASP A 33 11.07 19.21 -29.55
CA ASP A 33 11.00 18.28 -30.69
C ASP A 33 10.45 16.92 -30.24
N GLY A 34 10.81 16.46 -29.04
CA GLY A 34 10.25 15.26 -28.42
C GLY A 34 8.79 15.38 -27.99
N HIS A 35 8.31 16.61 -27.73
CA HIS A 35 6.89 16.90 -27.51
C HIS A 35 6.12 16.90 -28.82
N GLU A 36 6.59 17.60 -29.86
CA GLU A 36 5.98 17.65 -31.19
C GLU A 36 5.88 16.24 -31.81
N ALA A 37 6.95 15.44 -31.72
CA ALA A 37 6.93 14.07 -32.22
C ALA A 37 5.89 13.17 -31.53
N ARG A 38 5.53 13.47 -30.27
CA ARG A 38 4.53 12.69 -29.52
C ARG A 38 3.12 13.26 -29.61
N PHE A 39 2.96 14.57 -29.53
CA PHE A 39 1.66 15.22 -29.33
C PHE A 39 1.34 16.32 -30.34
N GLY A 40 2.28 16.62 -31.24
CA GLY A 40 2.02 17.52 -32.37
C GLY A 40 0.99 16.94 -33.32
N GLU A 41 0.55 17.74 -34.29
CA GLU A 41 -0.49 17.37 -35.26
C GLU A 41 -0.18 16.06 -36.02
N ASP A 42 1.10 15.84 -36.35
CA ASP A 42 1.60 14.62 -37.01
C ASP A 42 2.28 13.64 -36.03
N GLY A 43 2.07 13.81 -34.72
CA GLY A 43 2.70 13.03 -33.66
C GLY A 43 2.11 11.63 -33.47
N GLU A 44 2.70 10.85 -32.57
CA GLU A 44 2.21 9.52 -32.20
C GLU A 44 0.81 9.55 -31.55
N PHE A 45 0.54 10.58 -30.74
CA PHE A 45 -0.70 10.83 -30.02
C PHE A 45 -1.15 12.29 -30.23
N PRO A 46 -1.60 12.66 -31.45
CA PRO A 46 -1.93 14.04 -31.78
C PRO A 46 -2.88 14.69 -30.78
N ASP A 47 -2.58 15.92 -30.38
CA ASP A 47 -3.35 16.68 -29.37
C ASP A 47 -3.72 15.84 -28.13
N PHE A 48 -2.78 15.00 -27.66
CA PHE A 48 -2.96 14.13 -26.50
C PHE A 48 -4.17 13.18 -26.61
N ASN A 49 -4.51 12.71 -27.81
CA ASN A 49 -5.69 11.87 -28.03
C ASN A 49 -6.97 12.46 -27.43
N ARG A 50 -7.12 13.79 -27.41
CA ARG A 50 -8.27 14.47 -26.80
C ARG A 50 -9.61 14.11 -27.43
N ASP A 51 -9.59 13.69 -28.68
CA ASP A 51 -10.74 13.16 -29.41
C ASP A 51 -11.18 11.78 -28.91
N LEU A 52 -10.31 11.06 -28.19
CA LEU A 52 -10.57 9.75 -27.56
C LEU A 52 -10.86 9.87 -26.05
N ASP A 53 -11.25 11.06 -25.57
CA ASP A 53 -11.55 11.26 -24.15
C ASP A 53 -12.67 10.32 -23.67
N GLY A 54 -12.39 9.58 -22.59
CA GLY A 54 -13.29 8.56 -22.05
C GLY A 54 -13.25 7.20 -22.77
N GLU A 55 -12.49 7.06 -23.85
CA GLU A 55 -12.31 5.78 -24.57
C GLU A 55 -11.07 5.02 -24.09
N GLY A 56 -10.14 5.69 -23.39
CA GLY A 56 -8.95 5.06 -22.86
C GLY A 56 -8.19 5.96 -21.90
N MET A 57 -6.94 5.60 -21.62
CA MET A 57 -6.04 6.44 -20.84
C MET A 57 -4.58 6.27 -21.23
N PHE A 58 -3.79 7.30 -20.93
CA PHE A 58 -2.34 7.22 -20.99
C PHE A 58 -1.79 6.47 -19.78
N TRP A 59 -0.82 5.62 -20.05
CA TRP A 59 -0.06 4.88 -19.05
C TRP A 59 1.37 5.40 -19.02
N MET A 60 1.87 5.67 -17.83
CA MET A 60 3.25 6.11 -17.60
C MET A 60 3.79 5.46 -16.32
N ARG A 61 5.12 5.39 -16.19
CA ARG A 61 5.75 4.97 -14.94
C ARG A 61 5.33 5.88 -13.78
N VAL A 62 5.13 5.30 -12.60
CA VAL A 62 5.00 6.02 -11.34
C VAL A 62 6.31 5.85 -10.57
N MET A 63 6.85 6.95 -10.04
CA MET A 63 8.04 6.93 -9.18
C MET A 63 7.58 6.93 -7.72
N ASN A 64 8.09 6.01 -6.91
CA ASN A 64 7.82 5.98 -5.46
C ASN A 64 8.97 6.70 -4.73
N ASP A 65 8.68 7.89 -4.18
CA ASP A 65 9.66 8.74 -3.51
C ASP A 65 10.25 8.18 -2.21
N ASP A 66 9.67 7.11 -1.66
CA ASP A 66 10.22 6.40 -0.49
C ASP A 66 11.44 5.52 -0.83
N TYR A 67 11.75 5.33 -2.12
CA TYR A 67 12.86 4.51 -2.61
C TYR A 67 14.05 5.36 -3.11
N PRO A 68 15.29 4.82 -3.09
CA PRO A 68 16.47 5.50 -3.62
C PRO A 68 16.30 5.92 -5.09
N ALA A 69 16.93 7.03 -5.52
CA ALA A 69 16.87 7.52 -6.89
C ALA A 69 17.26 6.42 -7.92
N SER A 70 18.31 5.67 -7.62
CA SER A 70 18.77 4.56 -8.46
C SER A 70 17.71 3.48 -8.70
N GLU A 71 16.83 3.22 -7.73
CA GLU A 71 15.73 2.27 -7.87
C GLU A 71 14.52 2.92 -8.56
N ARG A 72 14.19 4.17 -8.22
CA ARG A 72 13.10 4.94 -8.85
C ARG A 72 13.31 5.12 -10.36
N PHE A 73 14.56 5.33 -10.79
CA PHE A 73 14.92 5.51 -12.20
C PHE A 73 15.33 4.20 -12.91
N ALA A 74 15.32 3.05 -12.23
CA ALA A 74 15.65 1.76 -12.86
C ALA A 74 14.62 1.34 -13.93
N CYS A 75 13.37 1.80 -13.80
CA CYS A 75 12.32 1.53 -14.78
C CYS A 75 12.46 2.45 -16.00
N GLU A 76 12.41 1.84 -17.20
CA GLU A 76 12.41 2.56 -18.47
C GLU A 76 11.25 3.57 -18.52
N TRP A 77 11.52 4.79 -19.00
CA TRP A 77 10.45 5.75 -19.25
C TRP A 77 9.62 5.28 -20.44
N ARG A 78 8.33 5.08 -20.24
CA ARG A 78 7.38 4.75 -21.30
C ARG A 78 6.11 5.55 -21.11
N LEU A 79 5.56 6.02 -22.21
CA LEU A 79 4.24 6.62 -22.31
C LEU A 79 3.54 5.93 -23.48
N PHE A 80 2.35 5.41 -23.24
CA PHE A 80 1.53 4.80 -24.27
C PHE A 80 0.05 4.97 -23.95
N TRP A 81 -0.79 5.00 -24.99
CA TRP A 81 -2.24 5.02 -24.86
C TRP A 81 -2.79 3.60 -24.87
N VAL A 82 -3.82 3.34 -24.07
CA VAL A 82 -4.57 2.07 -24.09
C VAL A 82 -6.07 2.37 -24.04
N ASP A 83 -6.79 1.86 -25.02
CA ASP A 83 -8.26 1.88 -25.06
C ASP A 83 -8.85 1.00 -23.94
N PHE A 84 -9.97 1.38 -23.35
CA PHE A 84 -10.62 0.58 -22.29
C PHE A 84 -11.19 -0.75 -22.79
N SER A 85 -11.41 -0.90 -24.10
CA SER A 85 -11.80 -2.16 -24.73
C SER A 85 -10.62 -3.12 -24.95
N ASP A 86 -9.39 -2.62 -24.90
CA ASP A 86 -8.17 -3.40 -25.02
C ASP A 86 -7.67 -3.89 -23.65
N SER A 87 -7.04 -5.06 -23.65
CA SER A 87 -6.27 -5.50 -22.48
C SER A 87 -4.97 -4.70 -22.39
N PRO A 88 -4.61 -4.17 -21.21
CA PRO A 88 -3.30 -3.56 -21.01
C PRO A 88 -2.18 -4.51 -21.42
N PRO A 89 -1.07 -4.02 -21.99
CA PRO A 89 0.03 -4.87 -22.42
C PRO A 89 0.58 -5.69 -21.25
N VAL A 90 0.79 -6.99 -21.48
CA VAL A 90 1.34 -7.92 -20.50
C VAL A 90 2.86 -7.77 -20.36
N ASP A 91 3.28 -6.61 -19.84
CA ASP A 91 4.65 -6.37 -19.37
C ASP A 91 4.70 -6.55 -17.84
N ALA A 92 5.88 -6.93 -17.32
CA ALA A 92 6.13 -7.15 -15.89
C ALA A 92 5.90 -5.91 -15.02
N LEU A 93 5.83 -4.73 -15.64
CA LEU A 93 5.64 -3.42 -14.98
C LEU A 93 4.21 -2.89 -15.09
N THR A 94 3.32 -3.60 -15.79
CA THR A 94 1.91 -3.19 -15.91
C THR A 94 1.16 -3.54 -14.63
N VAL A 95 0.28 -2.64 -14.18
CA VAL A 95 -0.55 -2.87 -12.99
C VAL A 95 -1.35 -4.16 -13.18
N SER A 96 -1.05 -5.15 -12.34
CA SER A 96 -1.70 -6.45 -12.33
C SER A 96 -2.64 -6.57 -11.12
N GLY A 97 -3.45 -7.63 -11.09
CA GLY A 97 -4.22 -7.98 -9.89
C GLY A 97 -3.32 -8.21 -8.67
N GLU A 98 -2.10 -8.74 -8.87
CA GLU A 98 -1.11 -8.91 -7.79
C GLU A 98 -0.59 -7.56 -7.29
N THR A 99 -0.29 -6.63 -8.20
CA THR A 99 0.11 -5.25 -7.85
C THR A 99 -0.99 -4.54 -7.07
N LEU A 100 -2.26 -4.66 -7.51
CA LEU A 100 -3.40 -4.09 -6.82
C LEU A 100 -3.61 -4.74 -5.44
N ALA A 101 -3.41 -6.05 -5.32
CA ALA A 101 -3.52 -6.75 -4.05
C ALA A 101 -2.42 -6.31 -3.07
N ALA A 102 -1.18 -6.16 -3.57
CA ALA A 102 -0.05 -5.66 -2.79
C ALA A 102 -0.28 -4.21 -2.33
N LEU A 103 -0.84 -3.35 -3.19
CA LEU A 103 -1.22 -1.99 -2.83
C LEU A 103 -2.33 -1.98 -1.77
N ALA A 104 -3.41 -2.75 -1.96
CA ALA A 104 -4.48 -2.87 -0.98
C ALA A 104 -3.96 -3.40 0.36
N TRP A 105 -3.01 -4.34 0.34
CA TRP A 105 -2.31 -4.84 1.53
C TRP A 105 -1.48 -3.75 2.22
N GLU A 106 -0.65 -3.03 1.47
CA GLU A 106 0.20 -1.95 1.99
C GLU A 106 -0.64 -0.82 2.61
N GLN A 107 -1.83 -0.56 2.08
CA GLN A 107 -2.77 0.42 2.62
C GLN A 107 -3.70 -0.12 3.72
N THR A 108 -3.66 -1.43 4.00
CA THR A 108 -4.45 -2.01 5.10
C THR A 108 -3.91 -1.54 6.44
N ARG A 109 -4.78 -0.97 7.27
CA ARG A 109 -4.48 -0.55 8.65
C ARG A 109 -5.33 -1.39 9.60
N VAL A 110 -4.70 -2.21 10.42
CA VAL A 110 -5.38 -2.93 11.51
C VAL A 110 -5.44 -1.96 12.70
N PRO A 111 -6.64 -1.62 13.21
CA PRO A 111 -6.79 -0.73 14.36
C PRO A 111 -6.05 -1.28 15.59
N ASP A 112 -5.56 -0.37 16.43
CA ASP A 112 -5.10 -0.74 17.76
C ASP A 112 -6.26 -1.35 18.56
N THR A 113 -5.91 -2.25 19.46
CA THR A 113 -6.86 -3.03 20.25
C THR A 113 -6.91 -2.48 21.67
N GLU A 114 -8.07 -1.99 22.14
CA GLU A 114 -8.24 -1.59 23.53
C GLU A 114 -8.83 -2.74 24.35
N LEU A 115 -8.08 -3.18 25.37
CA LEU A 115 -8.45 -4.30 26.21
C LEU A 115 -9.22 -3.83 27.44
N SER A 116 -10.29 -4.55 27.76
CA SER A 116 -10.95 -4.43 29.07
C SER A 116 -10.36 -5.43 30.04
N LEU A 117 -10.10 -4.97 31.27
CA LEU A 117 -9.45 -5.74 32.32
C LEU A 117 -10.28 -5.69 33.61
N ASN A 118 -10.31 -6.78 34.36
CA ASN A 118 -10.79 -6.76 35.74
C ASN A 118 -9.86 -7.57 36.64
N PRO A 119 -9.29 -6.97 37.71
CA PRO A 119 -9.35 -5.56 38.08
C PRO A 119 -8.53 -4.64 37.14
N GLU A 120 -8.96 -3.38 36.99
CA GLU A 120 -8.40 -2.37 36.04
C GLU A 120 -7.05 -1.76 36.47
N ALA A 121 -6.61 -1.94 37.71
CA ALA A 121 -5.45 -1.27 38.31
C ALA A 121 -4.20 -2.16 38.42
N GLU A 122 -3.03 -1.56 38.69
CA GLU A 122 -1.80 -2.29 39.01
C GLU A 122 -2.03 -3.33 40.12
N GLN A 123 -1.76 -4.59 39.80
CA GLN A 123 -1.94 -5.70 40.71
C GLN A 123 -0.63 -6.01 41.42
N THR A 124 -0.61 -5.81 42.74
CA THR A 124 0.58 -6.08 43.57
C THR A 124 0.62 -7.49 44.15
N VAL A 125 -0.46 -8.27 43.96
CA VAL A 125 -0.62 -9.64 44.46
C VAL A 125 -1.31 -10.50 43.40
N ASN A 126 -1.02 -11.81 43.36
CA ASN A 126 -1.49 -12.81 42.38
C ASN A 126 -3.03 -12.96 42.32
N LEU A 127 -3.73 -11.96 41.80
CA LEU A 127 -5.18 -11.98 41.61
C LEU A 127 -5.53 -12.59 40.25
N ALA A 128 -6.66 -13.29 40.22
CA ALA A 128 -7.26 -13.69 38.95
C ALA A 128 -7.63 -12.42 38.17
N THR A 129 -7.18 -12.36 36.92
CA THR A 129 -7.42 -11.24 36.01
C THR A 129 -8.26 -11.71 34.84
N TRP A 130 -9.37 -11.01 34.60
CA TRP A 130 -10.20 -11.21 33.43
C TRP A 130 -9.79 -10.20 32.35
N VAL A 131 -9.64 -10.69 31.12
CA VAL A 131 -9.31 -9.88 29.94
C VAL A 131 -10.32 -10.19 28.85
N TRP A 132 -10.96 -9.17 28.29
CA TRP A 132 -11.88 -9.33 27.17
C TRP A 132 -11.81 -8.12 26.23
N LEU A 133 -12.35 -8.31 25.02
CA LEU A 133 -12.50 -7.28 24.01
C LEU A 133 -13.97 -7.08 23.67
N ASP A 134 -14.36 -5.81 23.61
CA ASP A 134 -15.70 -5.43 23.17
C ASP A 134 -15.86 -5.58 21.66
N GLY A 135 -17.09 -5.90 21.28
CA GLY A 135 -17.43 -6.50 20.01
C GLY A 135 -17.32 -5.60 18.78
N ASP A 136 -17.02 -4.32 18.90
CA ASP A 136 -16.93 -3.39 17.77
C ASP A 136 -15.48 -3.14 17.34
N GLN A 137 -14.52 -3.32 18.24
CA GLN A 137 -13.10 -3.05 17.97
C GLN A 137 -12.39 -4.19 17.24
N PHE A 138 -12.94 -5.42 17.29
CA PHE A 138 -12.32 -6.62 16.72
C PHE A 138 -13.07 -7.12 15.48
N ALA A 139 -13.19 -6.26 14.47
CA ALA A 139 -13.89 -6.53 13.22
C ALA A 139 -12.93 -6.70 12.02
N PRO A 140 -13.32 -7.42 10.96
CA PRO A 140 -12.56 -7.45 9.71
C PRO A 140 -12.42 -6.06 9.09
N VAL A 141 -11.24 -5.76 8.56
CA VAL A 141 -10.98 -4.54 7.78
C VAL A 141 -10.68 -4.94 6.35
N SER A 142 -11.37 -4.30 5.40
CA SER A 142 -11.20 -4.54 3.97
C SER A 142 -10.76 -3.26 3.27
N VAL A 143 -9.72 -3.38 2.44
CA VAL A 143 -9.26 -2.31 1.54
C VAL A 143 -9.33 -2.83 0.12
N ARG A 144 -9.86 -2.00 -0.79
CA ARG A 144 -9.94 -2.29 -2.22
C ARG A 144 -9.07 -1.32 -2.99
N ALA A 145 -8.20 -1.85 -3.84
CA ALA A 145 -7.51 -1.10 -4.87
C ALA A 145 -8.17 -1.42 -6.21
N SER A 146 -8.46 -0.38 -7.00
CA SER A 146 -9.04 -0.52 -8.33
C SER A 146 -8.27 0.34 -9.33
N LEU A 147 -8.29 -0.11 -10.57
CA LEU A 147 -7.94 0.73 -11.71
C LEU A 147 -9.23 1.03 -12.47
N ASP A 148 -9.64 2.30 -12.39
CA ASP A 148 -10.85 2.77 -13.04
C ASP A 148 -10.74 2.66 -14.58
N GLY A 149 -11.88 2.48 -15.25
CA GLY A 149 -11.94 2.30 -16.70
C GLY A 149 -11.69 0.86 -17.20
N TYR A 150 -10.86 0.08 -16.51
CA TYR A 150 -10.55 -1.32 -16.91
C TYR A 150 -11.34 -2.39 -16.15
N GLY A 151 -12.07 -2.02 -15.11
CA GLY A 151 -12.85 -2.97 -14.30
C GLY A 151 -11.99 -3.97 -13.51
N ILE A 152 -10.67 -3.74 -13.43
CA ILE A 152 -9.76 -4.57 -12.63
C ILE A 152 -9.63 -3.99 -11.22
N TRP A 153 -9.64 -4.88 -10.24
CA TRP A 153 -9.53 -4.53 -8.84
C TRP A 153 -8.99 -5.72 -8.04
N ALA A 154 -8.48 -5.43 -6.86
CA ALA A 154 -8.17 -6.42 -5.84
C ALA A 154 -8.64 -5.91 -4.47
N GLU A 155 -9.07 -6.84 -3.63
CA GLU A 155 -9.51 -6.54 -2.26
C GLU A 155 -8.72 -7.38 -1.27
N THR A 156 -8.10 -6.70 -0.32
CA THR A 156 -7.40 -7.32 0.80
C THR A 156 -8.26 -7.18 2.04
N THR A 157 -8.47 -8.29 2.76
CA THR A 157 -9.22 -8.28 4.03
C THR A 157 -8.39 -8.87 5.17
N ALA A 158 -8.09 -8.05 6.17
CA ALA A 158 -7.52 -8.51 7.43
C ALA A 158 -8.65 -9.02 8.33
N ARG A 159 -8.62 -10.31 8.68
CA ARG A 159 -9.61 -10.93 9.58
C ARG A 159 -8.98 -11.29 10.92
N PRO A 160 -9.47 -10.72 12.03
CA PRO A 160 -9.07 -11.20 13.34
C PRO A 160 -9.54 -12.65 13.54
N VAL A 161 -8.63 -13.53 13.95
CA VAL A 161 -8.94 -14.96 14.17
C VAL A 161 -8.86 -15.35 15.64
N ALA A 162 -7.90 -14.80 16.38
CA ALA A 162 -7.71 -15.05 17.79
C ALA A 162 -6.89 -13.92 18.42
N MET A 163 -7.04 -13.77 19.73
CA MET A 163 -6.14 -13.01 20.58
C MET A 163 -5.23 -13.96 21.34
N ARG A 164 -3.96 -13.60 21.53
CA ARG A 164 -3.05 -14.31 22.42
C ARG A 164 -2.66 -13.40 23.57
N LEU A 165 -3.00 -13.81 24.79
CA LEU A 165 -2.54 -13.17 26.01
C LEU A 165 -1.11 -13.63 26.30
N ASP A 166 -0.22 -12.66 26.51
CA ASP A 166 1.11 -12.88 27.05
C ASP A 166 1.18 -12.22 28.42
N ALA A 167 1.31 -13.02 29.48
CA ALA A 167 1.35 -12.50 30.84
C ALA A 167 2.68 -11.78 31.17
N GLY A 168 3.69 -11.87 30.30
CA GLY A 168 5.02 -11.31 30.55
C GLY A 168 5.81 -12.01 31.67
N THR A 169 5.22 -13.03 32.32
CA THR A 169 5.85 -13.87 33.35
C THR A 169 5.41 -15.33 33.20
N GLY A 170 6.28 -16.26 33.62
CA GLY A 170 5.97 -17.69 33.70
C GLY A 170 5.18 -18.08 34.95
N ASP A 171 5.04 -17.18 35.93
CA ASP A 171 4.34 -17.45 37.18
C ASP A 171 2.80 -17.39 37.03
N ALA A 172 2.33 -16.81 35.92
CA ALA A 172 0.91 -16.68 35.62
C ALA A 172 0.37 -17.93 34.91
N VAL A 173 -0.78 -18.42 35.37
CA VAL A 173 -1.52 -19.48 34.68
C VAL A 173 -2.55 -18.84 33.76
N LEU A 174 -2.38 -19.04 32.46
CA LEU A 174 -3.29 -18.52 31.44
C LEU A 174 -4.49 -19.46 31.23
N HIS A 175 -5.67 -18.87 31.10
CA HIS A 175 -6.92 -19.56 30.78
C HIS A 175 -7.56 -18.93 29.53
N PRO A 176 -7.78 -19.70 28.44
CA PRO A 176 -7.40 -21.11 28.25
C PRO A 176 -5.87 -21.30 28.24
N SER A 177 -5.43 -22.55 28.43
CA SER A 177 -3.99 -22.88 28.42
C SER A 177 -3.31 -22.34 27.16
N GLY A 178 -2.19 -21.63 27.33
CA GLY A 178 -1.48 -20.94 26.26
C GLY A 178 -2.03 -19.55 25.88
N GLY A 179 -3.07 -19.06 26.58
CA GLY A 179 -3.58 -17.70 26.45
C GLY A 179 -4.25 -17.37 25.12
N ARG A 180 -4.54 -18.37 24.27
CA ARG A 180 -5.14 -18.17 22.95
C ARG A 180 -6.67 -18.18 23.05
N CYS A 181 -7.29 -17.04 22.86
CA CYS A 181 -8.73 -16.83 22.86
C CYS A 181 -9.23 -16.68 21.41
N GLU A 182 -10.04 -17.62 20.93
CA GLU A 182 -10.65 -17.54 19.59
C GLU A 182 -11.69 -16.41 19.52
N VAL A 183 -11.80 -15.79 18.35
CA VAL A 183 -12.86 -14.81 18.08
C VAL A 183 -14.20 -15.51 17.98
N ARG A 184 -15.23 -14.95 18.64
CA ARG A 184 -16.62 -15.38 18.51
C ARG A 184 -17.47 -14.21 18.04
N GLY A 185 -17.84 -14.24 16.76
CA GLY A 185 -18.49 -13.12 16.10
C GLY A 185 -17.49 -11.96 16.03
N SER A 186 -17.72 -10.95 16.85
CA SER A 186 -16.84 -9.79 16.95
C SER A 186 -16.23 -9.61 18.34
N SER A 187 -16.48 -10.57 19.26
CA SER A 187 -16.02 -10.55 20.65
C SER A 187 -14.87 -11.54 20.89
N VAL A 188 -14.05 -11.25 21.90
CA VAL A 188 -13.01 -12.15 22.41
C VAL A 188 -13.04 -12.18 23.94
N GLY A 189 -12.99 -13.38 24.51
CA GLY A 189 -13.07 -13.58 25.96
C GLY A 189 -14.51 -13.50 26.48
N GLU A 190 -14.66 -13.44 27.81
CA GLU A 190 -15.95 -13.24 28.47
C GLU A 190 -15.82 -12.09 29.48
N PRO A 191 -16.71 -11.07 29.42
CA PRO A 191 -16.71 -9.99 30.41
C PRO A 191 -16.86 -10.51 31.82
N TYR A 192 -16.13 -9.92 32.76
CA TYR A 192 -16.22 -10.30 34.16
C TYR A 192 -17.65 -10.10 34.70
N ALA A 193 -18.21 -11.12 35.35
CA ALA A 193 -19.48 -11.05 36.04
C ALA A 193 -19.35 -11.64 37.45
N ARG A 194 -19.69 -10.84 38.47
CA ARG A 194 -19.62 -11.27 39.88
C ARG A 194 -20.47 -12.53 40.08
N GLY A 195 -19.86 -13.59 40.61
CA GLY A 195 -20.52 -14.87 40.88
C GLY A 195 -20.44 -15.89 39.75
N ARG A 196 -19.80 -15.57 38.62
CA ARG A 196 -19.33 -16.57 37.65
C ARG A 196 -17.87 -16.89 37.96
N SER A 197 -17.53 -18.18 38.00
CA SER A 197 -16.17 -18.70 38.23
C SER A 197 -15.64 -19.35 36.96
#